data_AF-A0A8T6U367-F1
#
_entry.id   AF-A0A8T6U367-F1
#
_cell.length_a   1.000
_cell.length_b   1.000
_cell.length_c   1.000
_cell.angle_alpha   90.00
_cell.angle_beta   90.00
_cell.angle_gamma   90.00
#
_symmetry.space_group_name_H-M   'P 1'
#
loop_
_entity.id
_entity.type
_entity.pdbx_description
1 polymer ?
#
loop_
_entity_poly.entity_id
_entity_poly.type
_entity_poly.pdbx_seq_one_letter_code
_entity_poly.pdbx_strand_id
1 'polypeptide(L)' 'MDTSYVLIQCDLGAEADIIKEIEKIPEVKEVRGTYGIYDIFCKIQTDDKTKLDEIITDQIRKVPRLRAT' A
#
# COMPACT_ATOMS: atom_id res chain seq x y z
N MET A 1 -16.52 -0.04 9.22
CA MET A 1 -15.45 -0.43 8.30
C MET A 1 -15.38 0.55 7.15
N ASP A 2 -14.50 1.51 7.28
CA ASP A 2 -14.15 2.45 6.22
C ASP A 2 -13.19 1.76 5.26
N THR A 3 -13.36 2.04 3.96
CA THR A 3 -12.48 1.52 2.92
C THR A 3 -11.70 2.67 2.32
N SER A 4 -10.39 2.49 2.19
CA SER A 4 -9.49 3.47 1.59
C SER A 4 -8.65 2.81 0.50
N TYR A 5 -8.33 3.61 -0.51
CA TYR A 5 -7.54 3.19 -1.66
C TYR A 5 -6.27 4.01 -1.71
N VAL A 6 -5.14 3.33 -1.79
CA VAL A 6 -3.81 3.93 -1.86
C VAL A 6 -3.17 3.55 -3.19
N LEU A 7 -2.64 4.54 -3.90
CA LEU A 7 -1.95 4.35 -5.16
C LEU A 7 -0.47 4.61 -4.94
N ILE A 8 0.35 3.65 -5.32
CA ILE A 8 1.76 3.63 -4.91
C ILE A 8 2.63 3.68 -6.16
N GLN A 9 3.66 4.54 -6.12
CA GLN A 9 4.77 4.55 -7.06
C GLN A 9 6.01 3.99 -6.38
N CYS A 10 6.79 3.19 -7.10
CA CYS A 10 8.03 2.61 -6.61
C CYS A 10 9.15 2.68 -7.65
N ASP A 11 10.34 2.24 -7.26
CA ASP A 11 11.42 2.01 -8.21
C ASP A 11 11.09 0.85 -9.16
N LEU A 12 11.59 0.94 -10.40
CA LEU A 12 11.44 -0.11 -11.41
C LEU A 12 11.93 -1.47 -10.87
N GLY A 13 11.11 -2.50 -11.04
CA GLY A 13 11.44 -3.87 -10.61
C GLY A 13 11.32 -4.09 -9.09
N ALA A 14 10.77 -3.14 -8.33
CA ALA A 14 10.48 -3.31 -6.89
C ALA A 14 9.05 -3.79 -6.63
N GLU A 15 8.19 -3.83 -7.65
CA GLU A 15 6.73 -3.95 -7.51
C GLU A 15 6.37 -5.25 -6.79
N ALA A 16 6.94 -6.37 -7.24
CA ALA A 16 6.64 -7.69 -6.69
C ALA A 16 7.05 -7.84 -5.21
N ASP A 17 8.17 -7.23 -4.81
CA ASP A 17 8.65 -7.31 -3.43
C ASP A 17 7.82 -6.40 -2.52
N ILE A 18 7.48 -5.19 -2.98
CA ILE A 18 6.62 -4.27 -2.23
C ILE A 18 5.23 -4.86 -2.04
N ILE A 19 4.65 -5.48 -3.07
CA ILE A 19 3.35 -6.17 -2.98
C ILE A 19 3.40 -7.25 -1.89
N LYS A 20 4.44 -8.10 -1.88
CA LYS A 20 4.60 -9.15 -0.86
C LYS A 20 4.73 -8.60 0.56
N GLU A 21 5.38 -7.46 0.75
CA GLU A 21 5.48 -6.83 2.07
C GLU A 21 4.14 -6.22 2.51
N ILE A 22 3.45 -5.51 1.61
CA ILE A 22 2.16 -4.86 1.90
C ILE A 22 1.06 -5.91 2.15
N GLU A 23 1.09 -7.05 1.47
CA GLU A 23 0.12 -8.14 1.64
C GLU A 23 0.15 -8.76 3.05
N LYS A 24 1.26 -8.60 3.79
CA LYS A 24 1.37 -9.07 5.19
C LYS A 24 0.59 -8.21 6.18
N ILE A 25 0.17 -7.00 5.79
CA ILE A 25 -0.55 -6.07 6.65
C ILE A 25 -2.02 -6.54 6.77
N PRO A 26 -2.53 -6.86 7.98
CA PRO A 26 -3.85 -7.47 8.15
C PRO A 26 -5.03 -6.65 7.60
N GLU A 27 -4.89 -5.33 7.60
CA GLU A 27 -5.90 -4.38 7.15
C GLU A 27 -5.94 -4.25 5.61
N VAL A 28 -4.90 -4.71 4.91
CA VAL A 28 -4.87 -4.76 3.44
C VAL A 28 -5.77 -5.90 2.98
N LYS A 29 -6.79 -5.57 2.18
CA LYS A 29 -7.74 -6.54 1.60
C LYS A 29 -7.43 -6.90 0.17
N GLU A 30 -6.68 -6.04 -0.52
CA GLU A 30 -6.25 -6.28 -1.88
C GLU A 30 -5.01 -5.44 -2.17
N VAL A 31 -4.01 -6.03 -2.78
CA VAL A 31 -2.84 -5.33 -3.30
C VAL A 31 -2.46 -5.93 -4.64
N ARG A 32 -2.29 -5.10 -5.68
CA ARG A 32 -2.01 -5.55 -7.05
C ARG A 32 -1.10 -4.57 -7.77
N GLY A 33 -0.27 -5.10 -8.67
CA GLY A 33 0.42 -4.28 -9.66
C GLY A 33 -0.56 -3.72 -10.69
N THR A 34 -0.33 -2.50 -11.14
CA THR A 34 -1.13 -1.81 -12.16
C THR A 34 -0.29 -1.43 -13.36
N TYR A 35 -0.92 -1.33 -14.52
CA TYR A 35 -0.33 -0.65 -15.68
C TYR A 35 -0.84 0.79 -15.70
N GLY A 36 0.06 1.77 -15.60
CA GLY A 36 -0.33 3.18 -15.61
C GLY A 36 0.74 4.08 -14.99
N ILE A 37 0.31 5.24 -14.50
CA ILE A 37 1.18 6.20 -13.80
C ILE A 37 1.55 5.76 -12.38
N TYR A 38 0.80 4.81 -11.81
CA TYR A 38 1.06 4.17 -10.54
C TYR A 38 1.40 2.71 -10.79
N ASP A 39 2.28 2.17 -9.96
CA ASP A 39 2.81 0.82 -10.12
C ASP A 39 1.99 -0.18 -9.31
N ILE A 40 1.40 0.24 -8.18
CA ILE A 40 0.65 -0.63 -7.27
C ILE A 40 -0.63 0.05 -6.79
N PHE A 41 -1.72 -0.72 -6.75
CA PHE A 41 -2.98 -0.40 -6.11
C PHE A 41 -3.11 -1.18 -4.80
N CYS A 42 -3.55 -0.52 -3.74
CA CYS A 42 -3.80 -1.12 -2.44
C CYS A 42 -5.17 -0.70 -1.89
N LYS A 43 -5.96 -1.67 -1.42
CA LYS A 43 -7.23 -1.48 -0.72
C LYS A 43 -7.06 -1.83 0.75
N ILE A 44 -7.33 -0.87 1.62
CA ILE A 44 -7.23 -1.00 3.08
C ILE A 44 -8.63 -0.88 3.66
N GLN A 45 -8.95 -1.74 4.63
CA GLN A 45 -10.21 -1.70 5.35
C GLN A 45 -9.96 -1.71 6.86
N THR A 46 -10.41 -0.66 7.53
CA THR A 46 -10.24 -0.46 8.97
C THR A 46 -11.49 0.17 9.58
N ASP A 47 -11.71 -0.05 10.86
CA ASP A 47 -12.79 0.59 11.63
C ASP A 47 -12.35 1.89 12.31
N ASP A 48 -11.06 2.19 12.25
CA ASP A 48 -10.44 3.34 12.89
C ASP A 48 -9.62 4.15 11.88
N LYS A 49 -9.94 5.43 11.77
CA LYS A 49 -9.23 6.39 10.89
C LYS A 49 -7.83 6.70 11.37
N THR A 50 -7.59 6.76 12.68
CA THR A 50 -6.25 6.97 13.22
C THR A 50 -5.36 5.78 12.85
N LYS A 51 -5.93 4.57 12.93
CA LYS A 51 -5.23 3.35 12.49
C LYS A 51 -4.94 3.35 10.99
N LEU A 52 -5.83 3.91 10.16
CA LEU A 52 -5.55 4.09 8.72
C LEU A 52 -4.29 4.93 8.52
N ASP A 53 -4.21 6.10 9.16
CA ASP A 53 -3.08 7.00 9.02
C ASP A 53 -1.78 6.30 9.44
N GLU A 54 -1.78 5.60 10.58
CA GLU A 54 -0.65 4.79 11.06
C GLU A 54 -0.22 3.71 10.06
N ILE A 55 -1.18 3.01 9.43
CA ILE A 55 -0.85 2.00 8.40
C ILE A 55 -0.12 2.65 7.23
N ILE A 56 -0.58 3.80 6.73
CA ILE A 56 0.09 4.41 5.56
C ILE A 56 1.44 5.01 5.97
N THR A 57 1.54 5.68 7.13
CA THR A 57 2.78 6.37 7.57
C THR A 57 3.84 5.41 8.08
N ASP A 58 3.46 4.40 8.87
CA ASP A 58 4.41 3.57 9.61
C ASP A 58 4.62 2.19 9.00
N GLN A 59 3.70 1.70 8.18
CA GLN A 59 3.85 0.40 7.52
C GLN A 59 4.12 0.57 6.03
N ILE A 60 3.25 1.24 5.28
CA ILE A 60 3.38 1.36 3.82
C ILE A 60 4.55 2.26 3.43
N ARG A 61 4.60 3.51 3.89
CA ARG A 61 5.66 4.48 3.51
C ARG A 61 7.05 4.10 4.00
N LYS A 62 7.18 3.12 4.91
CA LYS A 62 8.47 2.59 5.35
C LYS A 62 8.97 1.42 4.51
N VAL A 63 8.16 0.88 3.60
CA VAL A 63 8.63 -0.16 2.67
C VAL A 63 9.73 0.45 1.78
N PRO A 64 10.92 -0.17 1.70
CA PRO A 64 12.01 0.35 0.87
C PRO A 64 11.60 0.48 -0.60
N ARG A 65 12.22 1.44 -1.31
CA ARG A 65 12.03 1.69 -2.75
C ARG A 65 10.65 2.23 -3.14
N LEU A 66 9.84 2.61 -2.15
CA LEU A 66 8.60 3.34 -2.36
C LEU A 66 8.92 4.83 -2.58
N ARG A 67 8.37 5.42 -3.64
CA ARG A 67 8.61 6.82 -4.03
C ARG A 67 7.50 7.76 -3.60
N ALA A 68 6.26 7.34 -3.79
CA ALA A 68 5.07 8.12 -3.45
C ALA A 68 3.87 7.21 -3.16
N THR A 69 2.93 7.74 -2.38
CA THR A 69 1.63 7.15 -2.02
C THR A 69 0.55 8.22 -2.12
#